data_AF-A0A963QAU4-F1
#
_entry.id   AF-A0A963QAU4-F1
#
_cell.length_a   1.000
_cell.length_b   1.000
_cell.length_c   1.000
_cell.angle_alpha   90.00
_cell.angle_beta   90.00
_cell.angle_gamma   90.00
#
_symmetry.space_group_name_H-M   'P 1'
#
loop_
_entity.id
_entity.type
_entity.pdbx_description
1 polymer ?
#
loop_
_entity_poly.entity_id
_entity_poly.type
_entity_poly.pdbx_seq_one_letter_code
_entity_poly.pdbx_strand_id
1 'polypeptide(L)'
;AAPDTPVFILHLYDRALLNAAALRAVGYDRDTPAPPGGEIVRDRQGNPTGLLLAKPNASILYATLAKGPKLPIDYQLNSTRHFMRELNRLGVTGAIDAGGGFQNYPDDYAVVQQLADAGQLTIRLAYNLFTQKPKQEKDDFLTWTASSAYKQG
;
A
#
# COMPACT_ATOMS: atom_id res chain seq x y z
N ALA A 1 15.66 -15.58 -13.66
CA ALA A 1 15.68 -14.11 -13.57
C ALA A 1 14.37 -13.55 -14.13
N ALA A 2 13.90 -12.39 -13.66
CA ALA A 2 12.68 -11.73 -14.14
C ALA A 2 13.06 -10.40 -14.83
N PRO A 3 13.43 -10.41 -16.13
CA PRO A 3 13.98 -9.24 -16.80
C PRO A 3 12.93 -8.17 -17.15
N ASP A 4 11.71 -8.60 -17.46
CA ASP A 4 10.62 -7.73 -17.93
C ASP A 4 9.52 -7.52 -16.88
N THR A 5 9.52 -8.31 -15.81
CA THR A 5 8.59 -8.17 -14.70
C THR A 5 9.19 -7.26 -13.63
N PRO A 6 8.55 -6.15 -13.24
CA PRO A 6 8.98 -5.35 -12.10
C PRO A 6 9.10 -6.20 -10.82
N VAL A 7 10.27 -6.15 -10.17
CA VAL A 7 10.51 -6.82 -8.89
C VAL A 7 10.91 -5.77 -7.85
N PHE A 8 10.23 -5.77 -6.72
CA PHE A 8 10.52 -4.96 -5.55
C PHE A 8 10.62 -5.88 -4.33
N ILE A 9 11.81 -5.98 -3.73
CA ILE A 9 12.05 -6.77 -2.53
C ILE A 9 12.24 -5.80 -1.37
N LEU A 10 11.27 -5.77 -0.47
CA LEU A 10 11.34 -4.96 0.74
C LEU A 10 12.05 -5.74 1.84
N HIS A 11 13.09 -5.15 2.43
CA HIS A 11 13.70 -5.66 3.65
C HIS A 11 13.32 -4.73 4.81
N LEU A 12 12.27 -5.12 5.54
CA LEU A 12 11.71 -4.36 6.65
C LEU A 12 11.53 -2.86 6.28
N TYR A 13 12.17 -1.98 7.05
CA TYR A 13 12.05 -0.53 6.94
C TYR A 13 13.36 0.16 6.56
N ASP A 14 14.44 -0.60 6.32
CA ASP A 14 15.77 -0.03 6.11
C ASP A 14 16.19 0.03 4.64
N ARG A 15 15.70 -0.91 3.80
CA ARG A 15 16.05 -0.94 2.38
C ARG A 15 15.05 -1.68 1.50
N ALA A 16 15.11 -1.39 0.21
CA ALA A 16 14.47 -2.21 -0.82
C ALA A 16 15.43 -2.44 -1.99
N LEU A 17 15.27 -3.57 -2.67
CA LEU A 17 15.97 -3.89 -3.91
C LEU A 17 14.99 -3.97 -5.07
N LEU A 18 15.29 -3.20 -6.11
CA LEU A 18 14.55 -3.14 -7.37
C LEU A 18 15.38 -3.77 -8.48
N ASN A 19 14.73 -4.48 -9.40
CA ASN A 19 15.34 -4.82 -10.68
C ASN A 19 15.20 -3.67 -11.69
N ALA A 20 15.83 -3.82 -12.86
CA ALA A 20 15.77 -2.81 -13.92
C ALA A 20 14.34 -2.54 -14.42
N ALA A 21 13.46 -3.54 -14.48
CA ALA A 21 12.07 -3.35 -14.85
C ALA A 21 11.30 -2.50 -13.83
N ALA A 22 11.54 -2.70 -12.54
CA ALA A 22 10.94 -1.89 -11.48
C ALA A 22 11.44 -0.44 -11.51
N LEU A 23 12.75 -0.21 -11.72
CA LEU A 23 13.28 1.14 -11.89
C LEU A 23 12.60 1.89 -13.04
N ARG A 24 12.41 1.24 -14.19
CA ARG A 24 11.66 1.82 -15.32
C ARG A 24 10.19 2.10 -14.94
N ALA A 25 9.53 1.14 -14.29
CA ALA A 25 8.12 1.26 -13.92
C ALA A 25 7.84 2.40 -12.95
N VAL A 26 8.75 2.67 -12.00
CA VAL A 26 8.61 3.76 -11.02
C VAL A 26 9.24 5.09 -11.51
N GLY A 27 9.81 5.10 -12.72
CA GLY A 27 10.40 6.28 -13.36
C GLY A 27 11.69 6.75 -12.69
N TYR A 28 12.49 5.85 -12.13
CA TYR A 28 13.78 6.20 -11.51
C TYR A 28 14.92 6.11 -12.53
N ASP A 29 15.58 7.24 -12.74
CA ASP A 29 16.68 7.42 -13.67
C ASP A 29 17.87 8.13 -13.00
N ARG A 30 18.87 8.52 -13.80
CA ARG A 30 20.08 9.22 -13.33
C ARG A 30 19.79 10.58 -12.70
N ASP A 31 18.74 11.27 -13.16
CA ASP A 31 18.42 12.65 -12.80
C ASP A 31 17.36 12.72 -11.69
N THR A 32 16.76 11.58 -11.34
CA THR A 32 15.79 11.45 -10.26
C THR A 32 16.43 11.86 -8.92
N PRO A 33 15.95 12.91 -8.26
CA PRO A 33 16.44 13.28 -6.94
C PRO A 33 16.00 12.25 -5.90
N ALA A 34 16.86 11.97 -4.92
CA ALA A 34 16.45 11.18 -3.77
C ALA A 34 15.47 12.02 -2.90
N PRO A 35 14.34 11.45 -2.44
CA PRO A 35 13.43 12.16 -1.56
C PRO A 35 14.08 12.44 -0.19
N PRO A 36 13.60 13.45 0.56
CA PRO A 36 14.04 13.66 1.94
C PRO A 36 13.91 12.38 2.78
N GLY A 37 14.96 12.04 3.51
CA GLY A 37 14.96 10.85 4.37
C GLY A 37 15.19 9.52 3.64
N GLY A 38 15.66 9.54 2.39
CA GLY A 38 15.99 8.35 1.62
C GLY A 38 17.15 8.55 0.67
N GLU A 39 17.73 7.43 0.22
CA GLU A 39 18.85 7.38 -0.71
C GLU A 39 18.52 6.43 -1.86
N ILE A 40 18.72 6.90 -3.09
CA ILE A 40 18.75 6.05 -4.28
C ILE A 40 20.22 5.74 -4.53
N VAL A 41 20.66 4.51 -4.28
CA VAL A 41 22.08 4.14 -4.44
C VAL A 41 22.43 4.10 -5.92
N ARG A 42 23.48 4.82 -6.30
CA ARG A 42 23.94 4.98 -7.68
C ARG A 42 25.29 4.32 -7.93
N ASP A 43 25.49 3.85 -9.15
CA ASP A 43 26.79 3.39 -9.61
C ASP A 43 27.75 4.55 -9.92
N ARG A 44 28.96 4.25 -10.39
CA ARG A 44 29.98 5.25 -10.74
C ARG A 44 29.58 6.16 -11.91
N GLN A 45 28.60 5.77 -12.72
CA GLN A 45 28.10 6.53 -13.87
C GLN A 45 26.87 7.37 -13.50
N GLY A 46 26.37 7.23 -12.26
CA GLY A 46 25.19 7.92 -11.75
C GLY A 46 23.89 7.15 -11.98
N ASN A 47 23.91 5.94 -12.53
CA ASN A 47 22.69 5.17 -12.76
C ASN A 47 22.17 4.57 -11.45
N PRO A 48 20.84 4.52 -11.21
CA PRO A 48 20.29 3.81 -10.07
C PRO A 48 20.67 2.33 -10.11
N THR A 49 21.20 1.81 -9.01
CA THR A 49 21.56 0.38 -8.87
C THR A 49 20.36 -0.52 -8.58
N GLY A 50 19.22 0.08 -8.21
CA GLY A 50 18.05 -0.61 -7.70
C GLY A 50 18.00 -0.71 -6.18
N LEU A 51 19.09 -0.42 -5.47
CA LEU A 51 19.09 -0.38 -4.01
C LEU A 51 18.59 0.99 -3.51
N LEU A 52 17.55 0.94 -2.66
CA LEU A 52 17.03 2.10 -1.92
C LEU A 52 17.36 1.95 -0.45
N LEU A 53 17.84 3.01 0.20
CA LEU A 53 18.07 3.03 1.64
C LEU A 53 17.16 4.06 2.31
N ALA A 54 16.55 3.69 3.43
CA ALA A 54 15.66 4.51 4.22
C ALA A 54 16.40 5.06 5.44
N LYS A 55 16.55 6.39 5.54
CA LYS A 55 17.29 7.06 6.64
C LYS A 55 16.77 8.49 6.85
N PRO A 56 16.00 8.80 7.92
CA PRO A 56 15.78 7.99 9.12
C PRO A 56 14.51 7.12 9.08
N ASN A 57 13.71 7.18 8.02
CA ASN A 57 12.40 6.52 7.97
C ASN A 57 12.12 5.90 6.59
N ALA A 58 11.12 5.04 6.53
CA ALA A 58 10.78 4.24 5.36
C ALA A 58 10.02 5.00 4.24
N SER A 59 9.96 6.34 4.28
CA SER A 59 9.16 7.13 3.34
C SER A 59 9.53 6.86 1.88
N ILE A 60 10.83 6.74 1.56
CA ILE A 60 11.28 6.38 0.21
C ILE A 60 10.76 5.01 -0.24
N LEU A 61 10.69 4.03 0.67
CA LEU A 61 10.27 2.67 0.34
C LEU A 61 8.78 2.65 -0.02
N TYR A 62 7.94 3.28 0.80
CA TYR A 62 6.50 3.37 0.56
C TYR A 62 6.16 4.25 -0.65
N ALA A 63 6.82 5.41 -0.78
CA ALA A 63 6.61 6.29 -1.93
C ALA A 63 7.01 5.62 -3.24
N THR A 64 8.07 4.80 -3.23
CA THR A 64 8.47 4.03 -4.42
C THR A 64 7.45 2.94 -4.73
N LEU A 65 7.02 2.17 -3.71
CA LEU A 65 6.05 1.10 -3.89
C LEU A 65 4.72 1.64 -4.46
N ALA A 66 4.28 2.81 -3.99
CA ALA A 66 3.06 3.47 -4.46
C ALA A 66 3.12 3.95 -5.92
N LYS A 67 4.34 4.14 -6.49
CA LYS A 67 4.52 4.43 -7.92
C LYS A 67 4.44 3.18 -8.80
N GLY A 68 4.50 2.00 -8.19
CA GLY A 68 4.38 0.73 -8.91
C GLY A 68 3.00 0.56 -9.54
N PRO A 69 2.86 -0.36 -10.52
CA PRO A 69 1.57 -0.68 -11.09
C PRO A 69 0.63 -1.26 -10.02
N LYS A 70 -0.63 -0.81 -10.03
CA LYS A 70 -1.69 -1.42 -9.22
C LYS A 70 -2.22 -2.66 -9.91
N LEU A 71 -2.59 -3.67 -9.12
CA LEU A 71 -3.26 -4.85 -9.66
C LEU A 71 -4.63 -4.48 -10.26
N PRO A 72 -5.06 -5.14 -11.35
CA PRO A 72 -6.45 -5.08 -11.80
C PRO A 72 -7.43 -5.40 -10.67
N ILE A 73 -8.63 -4.80 -10.71
CA ILE A 73 -9.60 -4.87 -9.60
C ILE A 73 -10.03 -6.30 -9.28
N ASP A 74 -10.20 -7.14 -10.30
CA ASP A 74 -10.53 -8.57 -10.17
C ASP A 74 -9.44 -9.35 -9.43
N TYR A 75 -8.17 -8.97 -9.63
CA TYR A 75 -7.04 -9.59 -8.94
C TYR A 75 -6.96 -9.13 -7.48
N GLN A 76 -7.30 -7.86 -7.20
CA GLN A 76 -7.42 -7.38 -5.83
C GLN A 76 -8.52 -8.10 -5.07
N LEU A 77 -9.72 -8.27 -5.67
CA LEU A 77 -10.82 -9.04 -5.09
C LEU A 77 -10.41 -10.48 -4.80
N ASN A 78 -9.73 -11.14 -5.75
CA ASN A 78 -9.25 -12.51 -5.56
C ASN A 78 -8.20 -12.60 -4.44
N SER A 79 -7.27 -11.65 -4.37
CA SER A 79 -6.27 -11.57 -3.31
C SER A 79 -6.92 -11.46 -1.92
N THR A 80 -7.92 -10.59 -1.76
CA THR A 80 -8.64 -10.42 -0.50
C THR A 80 -9.42 -11.68 -0.11
N ARG A 81 -10.04 -12.40 -1.06
CA ARG A 81 -10.66 -13.70 -0.78
C ARG A 81 -9.65 -14.73 -0.29
N HIS A 82 -8.46 -14.79 -0.89
CA HIS A 82 -7.40 -15.69 -0.42
C HIS A 82 -6.92 -15.34 0.98
N PHE A 83 -6.77 -14.05 1.28
CA PHE A 83 -6.41 -13.57 2.61
C PHE A 83 -7.44 -14.01 3.67
N MET A 84 -8.72 -13.77 3.42
CA MET A 84 -9.79 -14.20 4.34
C MET A 84 -9.85 -15.73 4.48
N ARG A 85 -9.64 -16.48 3.40
CA ARG A 85 -9.57 -17.96 3.44
C ARG A 85 -8.47 -18.43 4.39
N GLU A 86 -7.30 -17.81 4.33
CA GLU A 86 -6.18 -18.18 5.20
C GLU A 86 -6.44 -17.83 6.68
N LEU A 87 -7.08 -16.68 6.93
CA LEU A 87 -7.55 -16.33 8.26
C LEU A 87 -8.57 -17.34 8.79
N ASN A 88 -9.56 -17.73 7.98
CA ASN A 88 -10.53 -18.75 8.37
C ASN A 88 -9.87 -20.11 8.64
N ARG A 89 -8.84 -20.48 7.86
CA ARG A 89 -8.07 -21.73 8.08
C ARG A 89 -7.43 -21.77 9.47
N LEU A 90 -7.11 -20.60 10.03
CA LEU A 90 -6.56 -20.43 11.39
C LEU A 90 -7.66 -20.20 12.46
N GLY A 91 -8.94 -20.28 12.10
CA GLY A 91 -10.07 -20.04 13.01
C GLY A 91 -10.38 -18.56 13.27
N VAL A 92 -9.72 -17.64 12.56
CA VAL A 92 -9.98 -16.20 12.68
C VAL A 92 -11.28 -15.85 11.96
N THR A 93 -12.20 -15.21 12.68
CA THR A 93 -13.55 -14.84 12.18
C THR A 93 -13.83 -13.33 12.26
N GLY A 94 -12.87 -12.56 12.74
CA GLY A 94 -12.96 -11.11 12.76
C GLY A 94 -11.59 -10.46 12.89
N ALA A 95 -11.43 -9.28 12.31
CA ALA A 95 -10.23 -8.46 12.39
C ALA A 95 -10.60 -6.98 12.50
N ILE A 96 -9.71 -6.22 13.12
CA ILE A 96 -9.78 -4.76 13.15
C ILE A 96 -8.64 -4.27 12.26
N ASP A 97 -8.99 -3.57 11.19
CA ASP A 97 -8.02 -2.82 10.42
C ASP A 97 -7.53 -1.65 11.28
N ALA A 98 -6.23 -1.67 11.60
CA ALA A 98 -5.61 -0.65 12.43
C ALA A 98 -5.47 0.70 11.69
N GLY A 99 -5.70 0.73 10.38
CA GLY A 99 -5.46 1.90 9.54
C GLY A 99 -3.97 2.22 9.38
N GLY A 100 -3.69 3.40 8.84
CA GLY A 100 -2.33 3.88 8.56
C GLY A 100 -1.88 3.60 7.13
N GLY A 101 -0.58 3.81 6.85
CA GLY A 101 0.02 3.46 5.55
C GLY A 101 -0.58 4.17 4.33
N PHE A 102 -1.17 5.35 4.50
CA PHE A 102 -1.93 6.06 3.47
C PHE A 102 -3.20 5.34 2.97
N GLN A 103 -3.83 4.50 3.79
CA GLN A 103 -5.10 3.88 3.48
C GLN A 103 -6.25 4.83 3.80
N ASN A 104 -6.77 5.52 2.79
CA ASN A 104 -7.78 6.56 2.88
C ASN A 104 -9.17 5.97 2.77
N TYR A 105 -10.03 6.21 3.76
CA TYR A 105 -11.44 5.88 3.66
C TYR A 105 -12.23 7.02 3.00
N PRO A 106 -13.14 6.74 2.05
CA PRO A 106 -13.55 5.41 1.58
C PRO A 106 -12.73 4.84 0.40
N ASP A 107 -11.91 5.65 -0.26
CA ASP A 107 -11.32 5.34 -1.58
C ASP A 107 -10.51 4.04 -1.61
N ASP A 108 -9.71 3.76 -0.58
CA ASP A 108 -8.86 2.58 -0.48
C ASP A 108 -9.57 1.34 0.10
N TYR A 109 -10.89 1.43 0.34
CA TYR A 109 -11.73 0.35 0.89
C TYR A 109 -12.71 -0.24 -0.13
N ALA A 110 -12.69 0.22 -1.38
CA ALA A 110 -13.62 -0.21 -2.43
C ALA A 110 -13.65 -1.74 -2.65
N VAL A 111 -12.51 -2.42 -2.56
CA VAL A 111 -12.41 -3.89 -2.69
C VAL A 111 -13.17 -4.60 -1.57
N VAL A 112 -13.03 -4.11 -0.34
CA VAL A 112 -13.72 -4.69 0.83
C VAL A 112 -15.21 -4.40 0.74
N GLN A 113 -15.59 -3.17 0.37
CA GLN A 113 -17.00 -2.79 0.15
C GLN A 113 -17.67 -3.66 -0.91
N GLN A 114 -17.01 -3.86 -2.06
CA GLN A 114 -17.56 -4.69 -3.13
C GLN A 114 -17.76 -6.15 -2.71
N LEU A 115 -16.84 -6.71 -1.90
CA LEU A 115 -17.01 -8.05 -1.34
C LEU A 115 -18.14 -8.09 -0.31
N ALA A 116 -18.32 -7.04 0.49
CA ALA A 116 -19.43 -6.93 1.44
C ALA A 116 -20.78 -6.90 0.72
N ASP A 117 -20.92 -6.04 -0.29
CA ASP A 117 -22.14 -5.88 -1.08
C ASP A 117 -22.52 -7.18 -1.82
N ALA A 118 -21.52 -7.96 -2.23
CA ALA A 118 -21.70 -9.27 -2.86
C ALA A 118 -21.92 -10.43 -1.86
N GLY A 119 -21.92 -10.17 -0.54
CA GLY A 119 -22.04 -11.21 0.49
C GLY A 119 -20.86 -12.18 0.53
N GLN A 120 -19.67 -11.73 0.12
CA GLN A 120 -18.46 -12.54 -0.03
C GLN A 120 -17.43 -12.36 1.09
N LEU A 121 -17.70 -11.51 2.09
CA LEU A 121 -16.86 -11.45 3.29
C LEU A 121 -17.07 -12.68 4.16
N THR A 122 -15.98 -13.36 4.52
CA THR A 122 -16.01 -14.56 5.38
C THR A 122 -15.47 -14.29 6.79
N ILE A 123 -15.14 -13.03 7.08
CA ILE A 123 -14.77 -12.51 8.40
C ILE A 123 -15.48 -11.17 8.63
N ARG A 124 -15.65 -10.79 9.90
CA ARG A 124 -16.11 -9.45 10.28
C ARG A 124 -14.94 -8.47 10.24
N LEU A 125 -15.10 -7.31 9.61
CA LEU A 125 -14.07 -6.28 9.52
C LEU A 125 -14.56 -5.00 10.16
N ALA A 126 -13.82 -4.53 11.17
CA ALA A 126 -13.99 -3.18 11.71
C ALA A 126 -12.82 -2.30 11.28
N TYR A 127 -13.06 -1.03 10.99
CA TYR A 127 -12.05 -0.09 10.52
C TYR A 127 -11.73 0.96 11.57
N ASN A 128 -10.45 1.17 11.86
CA ASN A 128 -9.98 2.38 12.51
C ASN A 128 -9.63 3.42 11.44
N LEU A 129 -10.40 4.51 11.38
CA LEU A 129 -10.15 5.60 10.45
C LEU A 129 -9.11 6.56 11.03
N PHE A 130 -8.09 6.87 10.23
CA PHE A 130 -6.95 7.71 10.61
C PHE A 130 -6.85 8.91 9.66
N THR A 131 -6.74 10.13 10.19
CA THR A 131 -6.66 11.34 9.36
C THR A 131 -5.29 11.45 8.70
N GLN A 132 -5.26 11.49 7.37
CA GLN A 132 -4.02 11.38 6.60
C GLN A 132 -3.44 12.74 6.20
N LYS A 133 -4.24 13.81 6.30
CA LYS A 133 -3.90 15.15 5.80
C LYS A 133 -3.76 16.15 6.95
N PRO A 134 -2.54 16.63 7.25
CA PRO A 134 -2.33 17.64 8.28
C PRO A 134 -3.20 18.87 8.04
N LYS A 135 -3.85 19.36 9.11
CA LYS A 135 -4.77 20.53 9.10
C LYS A 135 -6.10 20.32 8.37
N GLN A 136 -6.42 19.10 7.94
CA GLN A 136 -7.71 18.74 7.33
C GLN A 136 -8.47 17.68 8.16
N GLU A 137 -8.00 17.39 9.38
CA GLU A 137 -8.54 16.34 10.24
C GLU A 137 -10.02 16.54 10.54
N LYS A 138 -10.44 17.80 10.74
CA LYS A 138 -11.85 18.15 10.96
C LYS A 138 -12.73 17.76 9.76
N ASP A 139 -12.25 18.03 8.54
CA ASP A 139 -13.02 17.76 7.33
C ASP A 139 -13.13 16.25 7.08
N ASP A 140 -12.07 15.49 7.38
CA ASP A 140 -12.08 14.03 7.39
C ASP A 140 -13.18 13.51 8.36
N PHE A 141 -13.19 13.97 9.61
CA PHE A 141 -14.21 13.54 10.60
C PHE A 141 -15.63 13.94 10.23
N LEU A 142 -15.84 15.16 9.73
CA LEU A 142 -17.15 15.61 9.25
C LEU A 142 -17.64 14.76 8.08
N THR A 143 -16.75 14.42 7.15
CA THR A 143 -17.08 13.56 6.02
C THR A 143 -17.48 12.18 6.50
N TRP A 144 -16.66 11.53 7.33
CA TRP A 144 -16.93 10.18 7.82
C TRP A 144 -18.21 10.09 8.66
N THR A 145 -18.45 11.07 9.53
CA THR A 145 -19.67 11.09 10.36
C THR A 145 -20.93 11.36 9.54
N ALA A 146 -20.83 12.08 8.42
CA ALA A 146 -21.94 12.32 7.51
C ALA A 146 -22.22 11.13 6.57
N SER A 147 -21.17 10.38 6.17
CA SER A 147 -21.28 9.31 5.18
C SER A 147 -21.40 7.91 5.77
N SER A 148 -21.06 7.70 7.04
CA SER A 148 -21.04 6.37 7.66
C SER A 148 -22.35 6.07 8.40
N ALA A 149 -22.91 4.88 8.18
CA ALA A 149 -24.06 4.38 8.90
C ALA A 149 -23.65 3.54 10.12
N TYR A 150 -24.46 3.57 11.18
CA TYR A 150 -24.26 2.68 12.32
C TYR A 150 -24.33 1.22 11.87
N LYS A 151 -23.30 0.43 12.21
CA LYS A 151 -23.09 -0.97 11.74
C LYS A 151 -22.79 -1.11 10.24
N GLN A 152 -22.24 -0.08 9.61
CA GLN A 152 -21.60 -0.21 8.30
C GLN A 152 -20.25 -0.92 8.45
N GLY A 153 -20.23 -2.24 8.20
CA GLY A 153 -19.07 -3.12 8.35
C GLY A 153 -19.43 -4.54 8.79
#